data_AF-A0A2V6HQR9-F1
#
_entry.id   AF-A0A2V6HQR9-F1
#
_cell.length_a   1.000
_cell.length_b   1.000
_cell.length_c   1.000
_cell.angle_alpha   90.00
_cell.angle_beta   90.00
_cell.angle_gamma   90.00
#
_symmetry.space_group_name_H-M   'P 1'
#
loop_
_entity.id
_entity.type
_entity.pdbx_description
1 polymer ?
#
loop_
_entity_poly.entity_id
_entity_poly.type
_entity_poly.pdbx_seq_one_letter_code
_entity_poly.pdbx_strand_id
1 'polypeptide(L)'
;MQRARTKIDISIGDQRLTLTRDGEVLRSYPVSSSRFGIGTEEGSMKTPPGNFRIAEKIGHDAEPGTIFKARVPLGPDDPLPETEDLITSRILWLDGVDEENANTRERFIYIHGTKHEDKIGLPASHGCIRMRNDDVIELFELVNETTQVVIRE
;
A
#
# COMPACT_ATOMS: atom_id res chain seq x y z
N MET A 1 -9.43 -1.98 -28.54
CA MET A 1 -9.99 -2.64 -27.35
C MET A 1 -9.59 -1.80 -26.14
N GLN A 2 -10.56 -1.21 -25.44
CA GLN A 2 -10.28 -0.45 -24.23
C GLN A 2 -9.86 -1.47 -23.15
N ARG A 3 -8.64 -1.34 -22.61
CA ARG A 3 -8.20 -2.23 -21.52
C ARG A 3 -9.16 -2.06 -20.35
N ALA A 4 -9.63 -3.18 -19.79
CA ALA A 4 -10.46 -3.22 -18.58
C ALA A 4 -9.83 -2.35 -17.49
N ARG A 5 -10.63 -1.50 -16.85
CA ARG A 5 -10.13 -0.53 -15.85
C ARG A 5 -10.24 -1.12 -14.46
N THR A 6 -9.09 -1.32 -13.82
CA THR A 6 -9.02 -1.68 -12.41
C THR A 6 -9.06 -0.43 -11.52
N LYS A 7 -9.71 -0.55 -10.35
CA LYS A 7 -9.73 0.48 -9.31
C LYS A 7 -9.62 -0.16 -7.94
N ILE A 8 -8.82 0.45 -7.08
CA ILE A 8 -8.69 0.08 -5.67
C ILE A 8 -9.53 1.04 -4.84
N ASP A 9 -10.28 0.48 -3.89
CA ASP A 9 -10.96 1.22 -2.83
C ASP A 9 -10.50 0.71 -1.47
N ILE A 10 -10.13 1.61 -0.57
CA ILE A 10 -9.65 1.29 0.77
C ILE A 10 -10.55 1.98 1.78
N SER A 11 -11.22 1.20 2.61
CA SER A 11 -11.94 1.69 3.78
C SER A 11 -11.04 1.55 5.01
N ILE A 12 -10.82 2.66 5.70
CA ILE A 12 -10.06 2.72 6.95
C ILE A 12 -10.91 2.17 8.11
N GLY A 13 -12.20 2.46 8.18
CA GLY A 13 -13.10 1.96 9.21
C GLY A 13 -13.21 0.43 9.18
N ASP A 14 -13.34 -0.15 7.98
CA ASP A 14 -13.45 -1.59 7.81
C ASP A 14 -12.09 -2.30 7.73
N GLN A 15 -10.99 -1.54 7.66
CA GLN A 15 -9.63 -2.06 7.42
C GLN A 15 -9.61 -3.03 6.22
N ARG A 16 -10.23 -2.63 5.11
CA ARG A 16 -10.33 -3.45 3.89
C ARG A 16 -9.94 -2.71 2.63
N LEU A 17 -9.30 -3.44 1.72
CA LEU A 17 -9.04 -3.05 0.35
C LEU A 17 -9.92 -3.88 -0.58
N THR A 18 -10.68 -3.23 -1.45
CA THR A 18 -11.50 -3.86 -2.48
C THR A 18 -10.98 -3.49 -3.86
N LEU A 19 -10.64 -4.49 -4.65
CA LEU A 19 -10.24 -4.34 -6.04
C LEU A 19 -11.45 -4.59 -6.93
N THR A 20 -11.77 -3.62 -7.77
CA THR A 20 -12.82 -3.74 -8.79
C THR A 20 -12.23 -3.74 -10.19
N ARG A 21 -12.89 -4.43 -11.12
CA ARG A 21 -12.60 -4.40 -12.55
C ARG A 21 -13.92 -4.14 -13.29
N ASP A 22 -13.96 -3.04 -14.05
CA ASP A 22 -15.15 -2.62 -14.79
C ASP A 22 -16.43 -2.51 -13.91
N GLY A 23 -16.24 -2.13 -12.64
CA GLY A 23 -17.32 -1.93 -11.66
C GLY A 23 -17.67 -3.18 -10.83
N GLU A 24 -17.17 -4.36 -11.20
CA GLU A 24 -17.40 -5.60 -10.45
C GLU A 24 -16.26 -5.87 -9.46
N VAL A 25 -16.61 -6.38 -8.27
CA VAL A 25 -15.61 -6.76 -7.26
C VAL A 25 -14.86 -8.00 -7.73
N LEU A 26 -13.55 -7.85 -7.93
CA LEU A 26 -12.65 -8.94 -8.31
C LEU A 26 -12.06 -9.62 -7.07
N ARG A 27 -11.64 -8.82 -6.08
CA ARG A 27 -11.00 -9.26 -4.84
C ARG A 27 -11.27 -8.31 -3.68
N SER A 28 -11.17 -8.83 -2.46
CA SER A 28 -11.23 -8.04 -1.22
C SER A 28 -10.24 -8.60 -0.20
N TYR A 29 -9.41 -7.73 0.36
CA TYR A 29 -8.31 -8.08 1.26
C TYR A 29 -8.47 -7.36 2.59
N PRO A 30 -8.15 -8.00 3.72
CA PRO A 30 -7.94 -7.27 4.96
C PRO A 30 -6.63 -6.46 4.85
N VAL A 31 -6.62 -5.25 5.39
CA VAL A 31 -5.45 -4.37 5.40
C VAL A 31 -5.21 -3.77 6.77
N SER A 32 -4.12 -3.02 6.93
CA SER A 32 -3.86 -2.22 8.12
C SER A 32 -3.41 -0.82 7.75
N SER A 33 -4.18 0.19 8.15
CA SER A 33 -3.82 1.59 8.04
C SER A 33 -3.03 2.10 9.24
N SER A 34 -2.79 3.41 9.29
CA SER A 34 -2.07 4.04 10.39
C SER A 34 -2.81 3.94 11.72
N ARG A 35 -2.07 3.62 12.79
CA ARG A 35 -2.57 3.72 14.17
C ARG A 35 -2.80 5.15 14.65
N PHE A 36 -2.30 6.15 13.91
CA PHE A 36 -2.43 7.57 14.23
C PHE A 36 -3.66 8.24 13.58
N GLY A 37 -4.48 7.45 12.87
CA GLY A 37 -5.67 7.90 12.19
C GLY A 37 -5.40 8.45 10.78
N ILE A 38 -6.31 9.30 10.31
CA ILE A 38 -6.29 9.87 8.96
C ILE A 38 -5.79 11.33 8.96
N GLY A 39 -4.98 11.69 7.97
CA GLY A 39 -4.44 13.04 7.84
C GLY A 39 -3.30 13.18 6.83
N THR A 40 -3.12 14.40 6.35
CA THR A 40 -2.16 14.73 5.29
C THR A 40 -0.96 15.51 5.82
N GLU A 41 -0.94 15.87 7.11
CA GLU A 41 0.13 16.69 7.69
C GLU A 41 1.47 15.94 7.69
N GLU A 42 2.54 16.65 7.32
CA GLU A 42 3.90 16.08 7.31
C GLU A 42 4.33 15.69 8.73
N GLY A 43 5.04 14.55 8.86
CA GLY A 43 5.47 14.02 10.15
C GLY A 43 4.35 13.45 11.03
N SER A 44 3.07 13.54 10.63
CA SER A 44 1.94 13.05 11.43
C SER A 44 1.86 11.53 11.57
N MET A 45 2.53 10.80 10.69
CA MET A 45 2.43 9.34 10.53
C MET A 45 1.00 8.85 10.23
N LYS A 46 0.08 9.74 9.86
CA LYS A 46 -1.31 9.39 9.54
C LYS A 46 -1.47 8.90 8.10
N THR A 47 -2.46 8.07 7.85
CA THR A 47 -2.81 7.64 6.49
C THR A 47 -3.59 8.77 5.78
N PRO A 48 -3.13 9.29 4.64
CA PRO A 48 -3.88 10.34 3.94
C PRO A 48 -5.14 9.76 3.28
N PRO A 49 -6.31 10.42 3.43
CA PRO A 49 -7.50 10.08 2.64
C PRO A 49 -7.46 10.74 1.25
N GLY A 50 -8.44 10.38 0.41
CA GLY A 50 -8.68 11.02 -0.89
C GLY A 50 -8.37 10.10 -2.07
N ASN A 51 -8.13 10.73 -3.22
CA ASN A 51 -7.83 10.08 -4.48
C ASN A 51 -6.32 10.02 -4.71
N PHE A 52 -5.89 8.87 -5.21
CA PHE A 52 -4.51 8.55 -5.49
C PHE A 52 -4.42 7.76 -6.80
N ARG A 53 -3.18 7.56 -7.24
CA ARG A 53 -2.85 6.60 -8.30
C ARG A 53 -1.61 5.82 -7.90
N ILE A 54 -1.53 4.57 -8.36
CA ILE A 54 -0.27 3.82 -8.28
C ILE A 54 0.71 4.47 -9.25
N ALA A 55 1.74 5.10 -8.72
CA ALA A 55 2.76 5.80 -9.47
C ALA A 55 3.91 4.87 -9.87
N GLU A 56 4.24 3.89 -9.04
CA GLU A 56 5.33 2.96 -9.30
C GLU A 56 5.08 1.62 -8.62
N LYS A 57 5.57 0.55 -9.24
CA LYS A 57 5.52 -0.82 -8.73
C LYS A 57 6.94 -1.35 -8.52
N ILE A 58 7.29 -1.72 -7.28
CA ILE A 58 8.62 -2.22 -6.93
C ILE A 58 8.51 -3.64 -6.37
N GLY A 59 9.44 -4.50 -6.80
CA GLY A 59 9.53 -5.90 -6.37
C GLY A 59 9.08 -6.93 -7.42
N HIS A 60 9.09 -6.60 -8.72
CA HIS A 60 8.71 -7.51 -9.81
C HIS A 60 9.39 -8.88 -9.73
N ASP A 61 10.71 -8.92 -9.55
CA ASP A 61 11.50 -10.15 -9.48
C ASP A 61 11.88 -10.53 -8.04
N ALA A 62 11.25 -9.92 -7.04
CA ALA A 62 11.55 -10.19 -5.65
C ALA A 62 10.83 -11.46 -5.18
N GLU A 63 11.54 -12.29 -4.41
CA GLU A 63 10.95 -13.45 -3.75
C GLU A 63 9.92 -13.02 -2.69
N PRO A 64 8.90 -13.87 -2.41
CA PRO A 64 8.00 -13.63 -1.29
C PRO A 64 8.78 -13.41 0.02
N GLY A 65 8.41 -12.36 0.76
CA GLY A 65 9.07 -11.99 2.01
C GLY A 65 10.35 -11.16 1.86
N THR A 66 10.83 -10.85 0.65
CA THR A 66 11.96 -9.93 0.45
C THR A 66 11.73 -8.62 1.20
N ILE A 67 12.69 -8.20 2.01
CA ILE A 67 12.64 -6.94 2.77
C ILE A 67 13.24 -5.83 1.93
N PHE A 68 12.59 -4.67 1.91
CA PHE A 68 13.08 -3.50 1.19
C PHE A 68 13.53 -2.41 2.17
N LYS A 69 14.71 -1.84 1.91
CA LYS A 69 15.20 -0.62 2.58
C LYS A 69 15.38 0.46 1.54
N ALA A 70 14.75 1.61 1.75
CA ALA A 70 14.77 2.72 0.79
C ALA A 70 14.39 2.29 -0.64
N ARG A 71 13.43 1.35 -0.76
CA ARG A 71 12.92 0.73 -2.01
C ARG A 71 13.93 -0.18 -2.74
N VAL A 72 15.05 -0.51 -2.11
CA VAL A 72 16.03 -1.49 -2.63
C VAL A 72 15.85 -2.80 -1.88
N PRO A 73 15.76 -3.96 -2.57
CA PRO A 73 15.68 -5.25 -1.91
C PRO A 73 16.98 -5.52 -1.15
N LEU A 74 16.86 -6.01 0.08
CA LEU A 74 18.00 -6.44 0.89
C LEU A 74 18.50 -7.80 0.40
N GLY A 75 19.81 -7.94 0.35
CA GLY A 75 20.48 -9.22 0.15
C GLY A 75 20.48 -10.09 1.41
N PRO A 76 20.84 -11.38 1.29
CA PRO A 76 20.85 -12.32 2.41
C PRO A 76 21.73 -11.91 3.60
N ASP A 77 22.82 -11.19 3.34
CA ASP A 77 23.81 -10.78 4.35
C ASP A 77 23.63 -9.32 4.83
N ASP A 78 22.64 -8.59 4.29
CA ASP A 78 22.41 -7.21 4.67
C ASP A 78 21.80 -7.12 6.08
N PRO A 79 22.25 -6.17 6.91
CA PRO A 79 21.66 -5.99 8.23
C PRO A 79 20.21 -5.51 8.10
N LEU A 80 19.33 -6.13 8.91
CA LEU A 80 17.94 -5.72 8.97
C LEU A 80 17.82 -4.26 9.43
N PRO A 81 16.92 -3.46 8.83
CA PRO A 81 16.66 -2.11 9.29
C PRO A 81 16.14 -2.12 10.74
N GLU A 82 16.66 -1.22 11.56
CA GLU A 82 16.19 -0.97 12.93
C GLU A 82 14.85 -0.20 12.90
N THR A 83 13.80 -0.84 12.37
CA THR A 83 12.44 -0.32 12.37
C THR A 83 11.41 -1.43 12.61
N GLU A 84 10.30 -1.03 13.23
CA GLU A 84 9.12 -1.89 13.39
C GLU A 84 8.32 -1.98 12.08
N ASP A 85 8.43 -0.99 11.18
CA ASP A 85 7.65 -0.93 9.94
C ASP A 85 8.44 -1.44 8.74
N LEU A 86 8.78 -2.73 8.76
CA LEU A 86 9.44 -3.35 7.60
C LEU A 86 8.47 -3.48 6.42
N ILE A 87 8.96 -3.05 5.27
CA ILE A 87 8.31 -3.18 3.97
C ILE A 87 8.79 -4.48 3.33
N THR A 88 7.85 -5.34 2.94
CA THR A 88 8.15 -6.69 2.44
C THR A 88 7.38 -7.03 1.17
N SER A 89 7.91 -8.00 0.42
CA SER A 89 7.36 -8.61 -0.81
C SER A 89 7.17 -7.66 -1.98
N ARG A 90 6.26 -6.69 -1.88
CA ARG A 90 5.91 -5.77 -2.96
C ARG A 90 5.64 -4.37 -2.41
N ILE A 91 5.89 -3.36 -3.23
CA ILE A 91 5.58 -1.95 -2.93
C ILE A 91 4.78 -1.38 -4.10
N LEU A 92 3.61 -0.81 -3.79
CA LEU A 92 2.86 0.05 -4.68
C LEU A 92 2.97 1.48 -4.14
N TRP A 93 3.72 2.33 -4.84
CA TRP A 93 3.93 3.72 -4.43
C TRP A 93 2.77 4.59 -4.92
N LEU A 94 2.17 5.35 -4.01
CA LEU A 94 1.05 6.21 -4.29
C LEU A 94 1.50 7.66 -4.60
N ASP A 95 0.91 8.22 -5.65
CA ASP A 95 0.84 9.67 -5.87
C ASP A 95 -0.50 10.19 -5.37
N GLY A 96 -0.47 11.30 -4.65
CA GLY A 96 -1.67 12.09 -4.35
C GLY A 96 -2.20 12.76 -5.62
N VAL A 97 -3.51 12.64 -5.85
CA VAL A 97 -4.19 13.28 -6.99
C VAL A 97 -4.93 14.54 -6.56
N ASP A 98 -5.39 14.58 -5.30
CA ASP A 98 -6.08 15.75 -4.74
C ASP A 98 -5.06 16.75 -4.18
N GLU A 99 -5.40 18.03 -4.14
CA GLU A 99 -4.50 19.08 -3.65
C GLU A 99 -4.09 18.83 -2.19
N GLU A 100 -5.03 18.35 -1.38
CA GLU A 100 -4.86 18.09 0.04
C GLU A 100 -3.89 16.94 0.32
N ASN A 101 -3.73 16.00 -0.62
CA ASN A 101 -2.86 14.84 -0.48
C ASN A 101 -1.67 14.86 -1.44
N ALA A 102 -1.39 15.98 -2.11
CA ALA A 102 -0.31 16.11 -3.08
C ALA A 102 1.08 15.73 -2.53
N ASN A 103 1.30 15.89 -1.22
CA ASN A 103 2.56 15.55 -0.54
C ASN A 103 2.76 14.03 -0.30
N THR A 104 1.83 13.17 -0.73
CA THR A 104 1.84 11.73 -0.43
C THR A 104 3.10 11.01 -0.90
N ARG A 105 3.64 11.39 -2.07
CA ARG A 105 4.87 10.78 -2.60
C ARG A 105 6.08 11.13 -1.76
N GLU A 106 6.21 12.39 -1.36
CA GLU A 106 7.26 12.90 -0.48
C GLU A 106 7.20 12.27 0.92
N ARG A 107 5.98 11.96 1.38
CA ARG A 107 5.72 11.24 2.62
C ARG A 107 5.93 9.72 2.54
N PHE A 108 6.34 9.18 1.39
CA PHE A 108 6.63 7.76 1.19
C PHE A 108 5.48 6.82 1.55
N ILE A 109 4.24 7.18 1.20
CA ILE A 109 3.06 6.35 1.47
C ILE A 109 2.95 5.23 0.44
N TYR A 110 2.84 3.99 0.95
CA TYR A 110 2.83 2.76 0.16
C TYR A 110 1.61 1.89 0.46
N ILE A 111 1.24 1.04 -0.49
CA ILE A 111 0.59 -0.24 -0.20
C ILE A 111 1.68 -1.31 -0.27
N HIS A 112 1.88 -2.08 0.80
CA HIS A 112 2.98 -3.04 0.86
C HIS A 112 2.70 -4.25 1.76
N GLY A 113 3.50 -5.31 1.60
CA GLY A 113 3.50 -6.47 2.49
C GLY A 113 4.18 -6.17 3.82
N THR A 114 3.87 -6.90 4.88
CA THR A 114 4.49 -6.72 6.21
C THR A 114 4.95 -8.02 6.86
N LYS A 115 5.95 -7.95 7.76
CA LYS A 115 6.26 -9.06 8.70
C LYS A 115 5.20 -9.23 9.81
N HIS A 116 4.37 -8.21 10.04
CA HIS A 116 3.38 -8.15 11.11
C HIS A 116 1.99 -8.54 10.61
N GLU A 117 1.88 -9.69 9.94
CA GLU A 117 0.62 -10.18 9.41
C GLU A 117 -0.43 -10.50 10.49
N ASP A 118 0.03 -10.68 11.74
CA ASP A 118 -0.79 -10.83 12.93
C ASP A 118 -1.60 -9.56 13.26
N LYS A 119 -1.15 -8.39 12.77
CA LYS A 119 -1.82 -7.09 13.00
C LYS A 119 -2.76 -6.69 11.87
N ILE A 120 -2.80 -7.45 10.76
CA ILE A 120 -3.65 -7.15 9.61
C ILE A 120 -5.13 -7.20 10.02
N GLY A 121 -5.88 -6.15 9.66
CA GLY A 121 -7.26 -5.93 10.09
C GLY A 121 -7.41 -4.92 11.24
N LEU A 122 -6.29 -4.38 11.75
CA LEU A 122 -6.26 -3.35 12.79
C LEU A 122 -5.43 -2.14 12.32
N PRO A 123 -5.77 -0.91 12.74
CA PRO A 123 -4.88 0.24 12.55
C PRO A 123 -3.54 0.02 13.28
N ALA A 124 -2.44 -0.12 12.52
CA ALA A 124 -1.16 -0.56 13.05
C ALA A 124 0.08 0.05 12.37
N SER A 125 -0.07 0.70 11.21
CA SER A 125 1.04 1.28 10.44
C SER A 125 1.43 2.68 10.93
N HIS A 126 2.44 3.26 10.28
CA HIS A 126 2.89 4.64 10.47
C HIS A 126 2.57 5.55 9.27
N GLY A 127 1.53 5.21 8.51
CA GLY A 127 1.00 6.01 7.40
C GLY A 127 0.60 5.18 6.20
N CYS A 128 1.37 4.14 5.91
CA CYS A 128 1.15 3.22 4.79
C CYS A 128 -0.09 2.31 4.98
N ILE A 129 -0.44 1.59 3.93
CA ILE A 129 -1.39 0.49 3.97
C ILE A 129 -0.60 -0.83 3.95
N ARG A 130 -0.68 -1.58 5.03
CA ARG A 130 -0.08 -2.92 5.12
C ARG A 130 -1.06 -3.98 4.64
N MET A 131 -0.54 -5.01 3.99
CA MET A 131 -1.23 -6.20 3.55
C MET A 131 -0.46 -7.45 3.98
N ARG A 132 -1.12 -8.62 3.95
CA ARG A 132 -0.40 -9.90 3.99
C ARG A 132 0.50 -10.02 2.75
N ASN A 133 1.58 -10.78 2.86
CA ASN A 133 2.55 -10.91 1.78
C ASN A 133 1.93 -11.57 0.54
N ASP A 134 1.19 -12.66 0.72
CA ASP A 134 0.51 -13.32 -0.40
C ASP A 134 -0.54 -12.40 -1.05
N ASP A 135 -1.28 -11.65 -0.23
CA ASP A 135 -2.31 -10.71 -0.71
C ASP A 135 -1.70 -9.57 -1.54
N VAL A 136 -0.58 -8.98 -1.09
CA VAL A 136 0.07 -7.89 -1.83
C VAL A 136 0.71 -8.41 -3.12
N ILE A 137 1.23 -9.63 -3.12
CA ILE A 137 1.78 -10.28 -4.32
C ILE A 137 0.67 -10.49 -5.35
N GLU A 138 -0.48 -11.02 -4.95
CA GLU A 138 -1.63 -11.16 -5.87
C GLU A 138 -2.10 -9.78 -6.37
N LEU A 139 -2.31 -8.83 -5.46
CA LEU A 139 -2.74 -7.47 -5.84
C LEU A 139 -1.78 -6.85 -6.84
N PHE A 140 -0.47 -7.00 -6.63
CA PHE A 140 0.58 -6.48 -7.49
C PHE A 140 0.46 -6.99 -8.93
N GLU A 141 0.11 -8.26 -9.14
CA GLU A 141 -0.11 -8.81 -10.48
C GLU A 141 -1.43 -8.33 -11.12
N LEU A 142 -2.44 -8.02 -10.30
CA LEU A 142 -3.76 -7.64 -10.78
C LEU A 142 -3.91 -6.16 -11.16
N VAL A 143 -2.96 -5.31 -10.75
CA VAL A 143 -3.01 -3.85 -10.96
C VAL A 143 -1.82 -3.35 -11.77
N ASN A 144 -2.03 -2.24 -12.45
CA ASN A 144 -1.00 -1.54 -13.21
C ASN A 144 -0.62 -0.22 -12.54
N GLU A 145 0.54 0.32 -12.91
CA GLU A 145 0.77 1.75 -12.74
C GLU A 145 -0.39 2.54 -13.37
N THR A 146 -0.67 3.72 -12.82
CA THR A 146 -1.84 4.57 -13.09
C THR A 146 -3.19 4.03 -12.59
N THR A 147 -3.25 2.81 -12.01
CA THR A 147 -4.48 2.31 -11.35
C THR A 147 -4.92 3.30 -10.28
N GLN A 148 -6.19 3.69 -10.33
CA GLN A 148 -6.77 4.61 -9.36
C GLN A 148 -6.93 3.92 -8.00
N VAL A 149 -6.60 4.65 -6.95
CA VAL A 149 -6.75 4.22 -5.56
C VAL A 149 -7.55 5.30 -4.84
N VAL A 150 -8.54 4.89 -4.05
CA VAL A 150 -9.28 5.80 -3.18
C VAL A 150 -9.16 5.30 -1.76
N ILE A 151 -8.77 6.19 -0.84
CA ILE A 151 -8.71 5.90 0.60
C ILE A 151 -9.78 6.74 1.29
N ARG A 152 -10.68 6.09 2.02
CA ARG A 152 -11.82 6.72 2.69
C ARG A 152 -11.87 6.25 4.15
N GLU A 153 -12.47 7.08 4.99
CA GLU A 153 -12.83 6.68 6.35
C GLU A 153 -13.78 5.49 6.34
#